data_AF-A0A7X8HIZ4-F1
#
_entry.id   AF-A0A7X8HIZ4-F1
#
_cell.length_a   1.000
_cell.length_b   1.000
_cell.length_c   1.000
_cell.angle_alpha   90.00
_cell.angle_beta   90.00
_cell.angle_gamma   90.00
#
_symmetry.space_group_name_H-M   'P 1'
#
loop_
_entity.id
_entity.type
_entity.pdbx_description
1 polymer ?
#
loop_
_entity_poly.entity_id
_entity_poly.type
_entity_poly.pdbx_seq_one_letter_code
_entity_poly.pdbx_strand_id
1 'polypeptide(L)'
;DVSAVSMLVLDEADRMIDMGFYDEMFHIEALCPRQRQTLLFSATYPDHVDKDATRFVRDAIHVQVQTELTSVPVQHYFYAVAAEERFDAVVRLLLHHQPTSALLFCNTKLVSDQLCDYLRSLGFSALALHGDLDQRQRDEVLIQFANHSCSILVATDVAARGLDIQGLPVVINVELPHQVESYIHRIGRTGRADQTGVALSFFEAKDKPLLQLLQQAGIDTGVGVLPPASRQARPHSAPMKTVVIIGGKRDKLRPGDILGALTGDAGLDKDHVGKIQVGMVVSHVAIATEVAALALDRLLRHGIKGKRFKAHFVRNS
;
A
#
# COMPACT_ATOMS: atom_id res chain seq x y z
N ASP A 1 -4.00 -3.36 -29.56
CA ASP A 1 -4.33 -2.42 -30.64
C ASP A 1 -4.82 -1.14 -29.99
N VAL A 2 -4.10 -0.04 -30.22
CA VAL A 2 -4.40 1.30 -29.65
C VAL A 2 -4.76 2.31 -30.76
N SER A 3 -4.99 1.84 -31.99
CA SER A 3 -5.24 2.68 -33.16
C SER A 3 -6.54 3.50 -33.11
N ALA A 4 -7.46 3.17 -32.19
CA ALA A 4 -8.72 3.87 -31.98
C ALA A 4 -8.72 4.79 -30.73
N VAL A 5 -7.57 4.96 -30.06
CA VAL A 5 -7.48 5.78 -28.85
C VAL A 5 -7.64 7.27 -29.22
N SER A 6 -8.68 7.91 -28.67
CA SER A 6 -8.95 9.34 -28.82
C SER A 6 -8.40 10.19 -27.67
N MET A 7 -8.05 9.57 -26.54
CA MET A 7 -7.52 10.24 -25.35
C MET A 7 -6.37 9.45 -24.74
N LEU A 8 -5.24 10.11 -24.52
CA LEU A 8 -4.09 9.59 -23.78
C LEU A 8 -4.01 10.34 -22.44
N VAL A 9 -3.95 9.61 -21.33
CA VAL A 9 -3.79 10.19 -19.99
C VAL A 9 -2.46 9.73 -19.42
N LEU A 10 -1.62 10.69 -19.06
CA LEU A 10 -0.36 10.50 -18.36
C LEU A 10 -0.53 11.05 -16.94
N ASP A 11 -0.72 10.16 -15.98
CA ASP A 11 -0.90 10.52 -14.57
C ASP A 11 0.42 10.32 -13.79
N GLU A 12 0.68 11.18 -12.81
CA GLU A 12 1.97 11.26 -12.08
C GLU A 12 3.21 11.32 -13.01
N ALA A 13 3.17 12.20 -14.03
CA ALA A 13 4.18 12.26 -15.08
C ALA A 13 5.59 12.61 -14.58
N ASP A 14 5.72 13.52 -13.61
CA ASP A 14 7.00 13.78 -12.92
C ASP A 14 7.64 12.49 -12.40
N ARG A 15 6.82 11.65 -11.76
CA ARG A 15 7.28 10.41 -11.15
C ARG A 15 7.65 9.34 -12.16
N MET A 16 6.93 9.24 -13.28
CA MET A 16 7.31 8.30 -14.35
C MET A 16 8.66 8.68 -14.97
N ILE A 17 8.91 9.98 -15.17
CA ILE A 17 10.17 10.49 -15.68
C ILE A 17 11.30 10.24 -14.66
N ASP A 18 11.09 10.56 -13.38
CA ASP A 18 12.07 10.31 -12.31
C ASP A 18 12.48 8.84 -12.20
N MET A 19 11.56 7.94 -12.52
CA MET A 19 11.80 6.49 -12.52
C MET A 19 12.56 5.98 -13.75
N GLY A 20 12.81 6.84 -14.73
CA GLY A 20 13.45 6.46 -15.99
C GLY A 20 12.50 5.80 -16.99
N PHE A 21 11.17 5.86 -16.80
CA PHE A 21 10.20 5.32 -17.78
C PHE A 21 10.01 6.19 -19.01
N TYR A 22 10.90 7.15 -19.22
CA TYR A 22 10.82 8.13 -20.29
C TYR A 22 10.71 7.48 -21.67
N ASP A 23 11.60 6.51 -21.94
CA ASP A 23 11.66 5.85 -23.24
C ASP A 23 10.43 4.99 -23.49
N GLU A 24 9.93 4.30 -22.45
CA GLU A 24 8.70 3.51 -22.51
C GLU A 24 7.46 4.40 -22.75
N MET A 25 7.39 5.56 -22.11
CA MET A 25 6.32 6.54 -22.34
C MET A 25 6.29 6.99 -23.81
N PHE A 26 7.45 7.33 -24.38
CA PHE A 26 7.55 7.69 -25.81
C PHE A 26 7.18 6.54 -26.73
N HIS A 27 7.58 5.32 -26.37
CA HIS A 27 7.23 4.15 -27.16
C HIS A 27 5.71 3.94 -27.21
N ILE A 28 5.02 4.04 -26.06
CA ILE A 28 3.56 3.92 -25.98
C ILE A 28 2.89 5.07 -26.75
N GLU A 29 3.37 6.30 -26.58
CA GLU A 29 2.84 7.48 -27.26
C GLU A 29 2.93 7.36 -28.79
N ALA A 30 4.03 6.80 -29.30
CA ALA A 30 4.24 6.56 -30.73
C ALA A 30 3.29 5.52 -31.33
N LEU A 31 2.75 4.61 -30.51
CA LEU A 31 1.74 3.63 -30.94
C LEU A 31 0.34 4.26 -31.01
N CYS A 32 0.09 5.37 -30.32
CA CYS A 32 -1.20 6.05 -30.31
C CYS A 32 -1.42 6.91 -31.57
N PRO A 33 -2.68 7.13 -31.99
CA PRO A 33 -3.01 8.05 -33.08
C PRO A 33 -2.47 9.47 -32.83
N ARG A 34 -2.07 10.15 -33.91
CA ARG A 34 -1.61 11.55 -33.84
C ARG A 34 -2.72 12.55 -33.53
N GLN A 35 -3.97 12.22 -33.87
CA GLN A 35 -5.14 13.03 -33.60
C GLN A 35 -5.84 12.47 -32.36
N ARG A 36 -5.39 12.94 -31.19
CA ARG A 36 -5.90 12.55 -29.88
C ARG A 36 -5.80 13.75 -28.94
N GLN A 37 -6.58 13.73 -27.87
CA GLN A 37 -6.37 14.60 -26.72
C GLN A 37 -5.33 13.96 -25.79
N THR A 38 -4.34 14.73 -25.32
CA THR A 38 -3.43 14.28 -24.25
C THR A 38 -3.72 15.07 -22.99
N LEU A 39 -3.91 14.38 -21.86
CA LEU A 39 -3.94 14.96 -20.52
C LEU A 39 -2.68 14.52 -19.79
N LEU A 40 -1.96 15.47 -19.21
CA LEU A 40 -0.77 15.21 -18.41
C LEU A 40 -0.98 15.80 -17.02
N PHE A 41 -0.96 14.95 -16.01
CA PHE A 41 -1.09 15.31 -14.61
C PHE A 41 0.25 15.09 -13.91
N SER A 42 0.65 16.08 -13.12
CA SER A 42 1.91 16.03 -12.39
C SER A 42 1.77 16.81 -11.10
N ALA A 43 2.28 16.26 -9.99
CA ALA A 43 2.30 16.96 -8.70
C ALA A 43 3.39 18.04 -8.68
N THR A 44 4.50 17.81 -9.39
CA THR A 44 5.59 18.76 -9.53
C THR A 44 5.94 19.03 -11.00
N TYR A 45 6.51 20.21 -11.28
CA TYR A 45 6.91 20.63 -12.62
C TYR A 45 8.36 21.16 -12.60
N PRO A 46 9.36 20.30 -12.33
CA PRO A 46 10.77 20.69 -12.47
C PRO A 46 11.16 20.86 -13.94
N ASP A 47 12.22 21.62 -14.22
CA ASP A 47 12.63 21.99 -15.59
C ASP A 47 12.82 20.81 -16.56
N HIS A 48 13.25 19.64 -16.05
CA HIS A 48 13.37 18.43 -16.88
C HIS A 48 12.00 17.88 -17.27
N VAL A 49 11.06 17.83 -16.31
CA VAL A 49 9.67 17.43 -16.59
C VAL A 49 9.01 18.40 -17.54
N ASP A 50 9.25 19.70 -17.46
CA ASP A 50 8.64 20.68 -18.38
C ASP A 50 9.12 20.49 -19.84
N LYS A 51 10.43 20.34 -20.04
CA LYS A 51 11.01 20.07 -21.37
C LYS A 51 10.53 18.75 -21.98
N ASP A 52 10.26 17.77 -21.13
CA ASP A 52 9.85 16.43 -21.53
C ASP A 52 8.33 16.33 -21.72
N ALA A 53 7.55 16.92 -20.82
CA ALA A 53 6.09 16.98 -20.84
C ALA A 53 5.58 17.67 -22.11
N THR A 54 6.21 18.77 -22.52
CA THR A 54 5.87 19.51 -23.75
C THR A 54 5.97 18.67 -25.02
N ARG A 55 6.71 17.56 -25.01
CA ARG A 55 6.78 16.64 -26.16
C ARG A 55 5.57 15.70 -26.25
N PHE A 56 4.91 15.42 -25.13
CA PHE A 56 3.74 14.52 -25.06
C PHE A 56 2.40 15.22 -25.33
N VAL A 57 2.35 16.54 -25.11
CA VAL A 57 1.16 17.38 -25.28
C VAL A 57 1.32 18.36 -26.46
N ARG A 58 0.22 18.86 -27.01
CA ARG A 58 0.22 19.86 -28.10
C ARG A 58 -0.71 21.00 -27.72
N ASP A 59 -0.22 22.25 -27.79
CA ASP A 59 -0.97 23.46 -27.43
C ASP A 59 -1.73 23.34 -26.10
N ALA A 60 -1.06 22.79 -25.07
CA ALA A 60 -1.68 22.45 -23.81
C ALA A 60 -2.05 23.69 -22.99
N ILE A 61 -3.21 23.65 -22.35
CA ILE A 61 -3.61 24.62 -21.33
C ILE A 61 -3.04 24.14 -20.00
N HIS A 62 -2.20 24.97 -19.37
CA HIS A 62 -1.68 24.69 -18.04
C HIS A 62 -2.69 25.12 -16.97
N VAL A 63 -3.11 24.17 -16.14
CA VAL A 63 -3.98 24.41 -14.99
C VAL A 63 -3.20 24.04 -13.73
N GLN A 64 -2.88 25.05 -12.91
CA GLN A 64 -2.18 24.85 -11.64
C GLN A 64 -3.15 25.08 -10.48
N VAL A 65 -3.27 24.09 -9.60
CA VAL A 65 -4.03 24.20 -8.37
C VAL A 65 -3.04 24.36 -7.21
N GLN A 66 -3.13 25.48 -6.50
CA GLN A 66 -2.39 25.62 -5.23
C GLN A 66 -3.08 24.75 -4.19
N THR A 67 -2.40 23.68 -3.77
CA THR A 67 -2.88 22.86 -2.66
C THR A 67 -2.28 23.43 -1.39
N GLU A 68 -3.11 23.96 -0.49
CA GLU A 68 -2.68 24.14 0.89
C GLU A 68 -2.36 22.75 1.42
N LEU A 69 -1.08 22.48 1.70
CA LEU A 69 -0.66 21.32 2.47
C LEU A 69 -1.32 21.47 3.83
N THR A 70 -2.55 20.96 3.96
CA THR A 70 -3.16 20.62 5.23
C THR A 70 -2.35 19.45 5.74
N SER A 71 -1.15 19.75 6.24
CA SER A 71 -0.25 18.74 6.78
C SER A 71 -0.95 18.21 8.02
N VAL A 72 -1.57 17.04 7.89
CA VAL A 72 -1.84 16.23 9.06
C VAL A 72 -0.50 16.13 9.81
N PRO A 73 -0.46 16.47 11.11
CA PRO A 73 0.81 16.45 11.82
C PRO A 73 1.35 15.01 11.80
N VAL A 74 2.51 14.84 11.19
CA VAL A 74 3.28 13.60 11.19
C VAL A 74 4.50 13.82 12.08
N GLN A 75 4.75 12.89 13.00
CA GLN A 75 5.98 12.87 13.78
C GLN A 75 7.06 12.15 12.98
N HIS A 76 8.18 12.82 12.78
CA HIS A 76 9.30 12.28 12.01
C HIS A 76 10.41 11.83 12.95
N TYR A 77 10.88 10.60 12.78
CA TYR A 77 12.04 10.08 13.51
C TYR A 77 13.04 9.46 12.53
N PHE A 78 14.30 9.88 12.63
CA PHE A 78 15.37 9.38 11.77
C PHE A 78 16.36 8.56 12.58
N TYR A 79 16.78 7.42 12.06
CA TYR A 79 17.75 6.53 12.72
C TYR A 79 18.91 6.25 11.77
N ALA A 80 20.14 6.46 12.26
CA ALA A 80 21.33 6.03 11.54
C ALA A 80 21.46 4.50 11.68
N VAL A 81 21.32 3.75 10.59
CA VAL A 81 21.31 2.29 10.60
C VAL A 81 22.13 1.76 9.44
N ALA A 82 23.09 0.87 9.71
CA ALA A 82 23.87 0.21 8.67
C ALA A 82 22.99 -0.73 7.83
N ALA A 83 23.36 -0.97 6.58
CA ALA A 83 22.57 -1.76 5.64
C ALA A 83 22.31 -3.20 6.16
N GLU A 84 23.31 -3.79 6.80
CA GLU A 84 23.28 -5.13 7.39
C GLU A 84 22.40 -5.24 8.64
N GLU A 85 22.18 -4.15 9.38
CA GLU A 85 21.35 -4.13 10.60
C GLU A 85 19.91 -3.70 10.34
N ARG A 86 19.60 -3.29 9.11
CA ARG A 86 18.36 -2.62 8.75
C ARG A 86 17.11 -3.45 9.05
N PHE A 87 17.15 -4.73 8.73
CA PHE A 87 16.01 -5.63 8.95
C PHE A 87 15.76 -5.85 10.45
N ASP A 88 16.81 -5.97 11.25
CA ASP A 88 16.69 -6.05 12.71
C ASP A 88 16.17 -4.74 13.32
N ALA A 89 16.58 -3.60 12.76
CA ALA A 89 16.04 -2.31 13.15
C ALA A 89 14.54 -2.20 12.85
N VAL A 90 14.06 -2.70 11.70
CA VAL A 90 12.61 -2.80 11.41
C VAL A 90 11.91 -3.59 12.51
N VAL A 91 12.41 -4.78 12.84
CA VAL A 91 11.82 -5.65 13.87
C VAL A 91 11.75 -4.92 15.22
N ARG A 92 12.83 -4.25 15.63
CA ARG A 92 12.88 -3.49 16.89
C ARG A 92 11.80 -2.41 16.93
N LEU A 93 11.62 -1.66 15.86
CA LEU A 93 10.60 -0.61 15.78
C LEU A 93 9.18 -1.19 15.75
N LEU A 94 8.94 -2.25 14.98
CA LEU A 94 7.62 -2.91 14.95
C LEU A 94 7.24 -3.49 16.31
N LEU A 95 8.18 -4.11 17.02
CA LEU A 95 7.93 -4.65 18.37
C LEU A 95 7.76 -3.57 19.43
N HIS A 96 8.36 -2.40 19.23
CA HIS A 96 8.23 -1.26 20.14
C HIS A 96 6.88 -0.54 19.94
N HIS A 97 6.52 -0.21 18.70
CA HIS A 97 5.29 0.53 18.39
C HIS A 97 4.04 -0.35 18.35
N GLN A 98 4.18 -1.65 18.05
CA GLN A 98 3.09 -2.62 17.90
C GLN A 98 1.88 -2.06 17.11
N PRO A 99 2.11 -1.53 15.90
CA PRO A 99 1.04 -0.88 15.15
C PRO A 99 -0.01 -1.89 14.68
N THR A 100 -1.28 -1.48 14.65
CA THR A 100 -2.36 -2.29 14.09
C THR A 100 -2.18 -2.52 12.58
N SER A 101 -1.64 -1.52 11.89
CA SER A 101 -1.15 -1.63 10.51
C SER A 101 0.07 -0.73 10.27
N ALA A 102 0.99 -1.18 9.41
CA ALA A 102 2.17 -0.42 9.01
C ALA A 102 2.49 -0.59 7.53
N LEU A 103 3.01 0.47 6.91
CA LEU A 103 3.52 0.45 5.54
C LEU A 103 5.03 0.72 5.54
N LEU A 104 5.78 -0.22 5.00
CA LEU A 104 7.24 -0.22 4.96
C LEU A 104 7.67 0.01 3.51
N PHE A 105 8.38 1.09 3.25
CA PHE A 105 8.87 1.43 1.92
C PHE A 105 10.32 0.99 1.71
N CYS A 106 10.54 0.20 0.66
CA CYS A 106 11.85 -0.16 0.14
C CYS A 106 12.02 0.42 -1.27
N ASN A 107 13.26 0.62 -1.71
CA ASN A 107 13.51 1.20 -3.04
C ASN A 107 13.42 0.14 -4.16
N THR A 108 13.67 -1.14 -3.83
CA THR A 108 13.68 -2.23 -4.81
C THR A 108 12.77 -3.38 -4.41
N LYS A 109 12.20 -4.06 -5.42
CA LYS A 109 11.38 -5.26 -5.22
C LYS A 109 12.12 -6.38 -4.48
N LEU A 110 13.42 -6.55 -4.76
CA LEU A 110 14.25 -7.57 -4.13
C LEU A 110 14.34 -7.34 -2.61
N VAL A 111 14.56 -6.10 -2.18
CA VAL A 111 14.60 -5.75 -0.75
C VAL A 111 13.21 -5.89 -0.12
N SER A 112 12.14 -5.54 -0.86
CA SER A 112 10.76 -5.76 -0.39
C SER A 112 10.48 -7.23 -0.09
N ASP A 113 10.83 -8.14 -1.00
CA ASP A 113 10.64 -9.58 -0.83
C ASP A 113 11.48 -10.13 0.33
N GLN A 114 12.78 -9.82 0.35
CA GLN A 114 13.70 -10.26 1.41
C GLN A 114 13.24 -9.82 2.80
N LEU A 115 12.80 -8.57 2.94
CA LEU A 115 12.29 -8.07 4.20
C LEU A 115 10.96 -8.74 4.57
N CYS A 116 10.07 -8.94 3.60
CA CYS A 116 8.79 -9.61 3.84
C CYS A 116 9.00 -11.04 4.36
N ASP A 117 9.86 -11.81 3.70
CA ASP A 117 10.20 -13.17 4.11
C ASP A 117 10.88 -13.21 5.48
N TYR A 118 11.79 -12.26 5.73
CA TYR A 118 12.44 -12.13 7.04
C TYR A 118 11.39 -11.89 8.15
N LEU A 119 10.49 -10.93 7.96
CA LEU A 119 9.42 -10.63 8.93
C LEU A 119 8.50 -11.83 9.15
N ARG A 120 8.10 -12.52 8.08
CA ARG A 120 7.26 -13.73 8.17
C ARG A 120 7.95 -14.86 8.94
N SER A 121 9.25 -15.06 8.73
CA SER A 121 10.03 -16.06 9.47
C SER A 121 10.05 -15.82 10.98
N LEU A 122 9.87 -14.57 11.39
CA LEU A 122 9.77 -14.13 12.79
C LEU A 122 8.33 -14.11 13.31
N GLY A 123 7.34 -14.48 12.49
CA GLY A 123 5.92 -14.58 12.86
C GLY A 123 5.10 -13.30 12.64
N PHE A 124 5.63 -12.28 11.95
CA PHE A 124 4.83 -11.12 11.56
C PHE A 124 3.87 -11.45 10.41
N SER A 125 2.66 -10.87 10.45
CA SER A 125 1.74 -10.90 9.32
C SER A 125 2.12 -9.82 8.31
N ALA A 126 2.98 -10.18 7.36
CA ALA A 126 3.51 -9.29 6.34
C ALA A 126 3.22 -9.78 4.92
N LEU A 127 2.99 -8.85 3.99
CA LEU A 127 2.88 -9.11 2.54
C LEU A 127 3.71 -8.08 1.77
N ALA A 128 4.28 -8.49 0.64
CA ALA A 128 5.00 -7.60 -0.27
C ALA A 128 4.07 -7.04 -1.36
N LEU A 129 4.36 -5.82 -1.83
CA LEU A 129 3.65 -5.15 -2.90
C LEU A 129 4.63 -4.40 -3.81
N HIS A 130 4.92 -4.97 -4.96
CA HIS A 130 5.87 -4.44 -5.96
C HIS A 130 5.39 -4.76 -7.40
N GLY A 131 6.14 -4.30 -8.40
CA GLY A 131 5.75 -4.38 -9.82
C GLY A 131 5.67 -5.78 -10.43
N ASP A 132 6.34 -6.78 -9.86
CA ASP A 132 6.29 -8.16 -10.38
C ASP A 132 4.99 -8.91 -10.04
N LEU A 133 4.13 -8.37 -9.17
CA LEU A 133 2.85 -8.98 -8.87
C LEU A 133 1.87 -8.79 -10.03
N ASP A 134 1.20 -9.86 -10.43
CA ASP A 134 0.08 -9.73 -11.37
C ASP A 134 -1.09 -8.97 -10.72
N GLN A 135 -2.03 -8.50 -11.54
CA GLN A 135 -3.16 -7.70 -11.04
C GLN A 135 -3.99 -8.46 -9.99
N ARG A 136 -4.14 -9.78 -10.11
CA ARG A 136 -4.92 -10.59 -9.17
C ARG A 136 -4.20 -10.66 -7.81
N GLN A 137 -2.90 -10.93 -7.83
CA GLN A 137 -2.07 -10.96 -6.64
C GLN A 137 -2.06 -9.59 -5.95
N ARG A 138 -1.92 -8.51 -6.73
CA ARG A 138 -2.00 -7.13 -6.26
C ARG A 138 -3.32 -6.87 -5.53
N ASP A 139 -4.44 -7.21 -6.15
CA ASP A 139 -5.77 -7.03 -5.55
C ASP A 139 -5.93 -7.83 -4.26
N GLU A 140 -5.44 -9.09 -4.23
CA GLU A 140 -5.49 -9.94 -3.04
C GLU A 140 -4.66 -9.39 -1.87
N VAL A 141 -3.46 -8.87 -2.14
CA VAL A 141 -2.61 -8.22 -1.11
C VAL A 141 -3.30 -6.99 -0.53
N LEU A 142 -3.86 -6.14 -1.41
CA LEU A 142 -4.55 -4.91 -0.98
C LEU A 142 -5.81 -5.22 -0.17
N ILE A 143 -6.58 -6.23 -0.58
CA ILE A 143 -7.77 -6.67 0.17
C ILE A 143 -7.36 -7.19 1.55
N GLN A 144 -6.29 -8.01 1.64
CA GLN A 144 -5.82 -8.52 2.92
C GLN A 144 -5.35 -7.41 3.86
N PHE A 145 -4.63 -6.42 3.33
CA PHE A 145 -4.18 -5.27 4.13
C PHE A 145 -5.36 -4.40 4.58
N ALA A 146 -6.28 -4.06 3.66
CA ALA A 146 -7.48 -3.26 3.96
C ALA A 146 -8.43 -3.95 4.96
N ASN A 147 -8.42 -5.28 4.99
CA ASN A 147 -9.21 -6.09 5.92
C ASN A 147 -8.52 -6.32 7.27
N HIS A 148 -7.30 -5.80 7.48
CA HIS A 148 -6.46 -6.12 8.64
C HIS A 148 -6.16 -7.62 8.80
N SER A 149 -6.17 -8.36 7.68
CA SER A 149 -5.69 -9.75 7.61
C SER A 149 -4.17 -9.82 7.40
N CYS A 150 -3.61 -8.73 6.87
CA CYS A 150 -2.19 -8.43 6.87
C CYS A 150 -1.96 -7.13 7.64
N SER A 151 -1.05 -7.16 8.62
CA SER A 151 -0.75 -5.96 9.43
C SER A 151 0.39 -5.15 8.84
N ILE A 152 1.31 -5.76 8.09
CA ILE A 152 2.49 -5.09 7.56
C ILE A 152 2.51 -5.22 6.05
N LEU A 153 2.47 -4.09 5.34
CA LEU A 153 2.65 -4.05 3.91
C LEU A 153 4.07 -3.56 3.60
N VAL A 154 4.87 -4.37 2.91
CA VAL A 154 6.20 -3.99 2.44
C VAL A 154 6.09 -3.63 0.97
N ALA A 155 6.40 -2.39 0.57
CA ALA A 155 6.10 -1.90 -0.77
C ALA A 155 7.25 -1.11 -1.38
N THR A 156 7.26 -1.05 -2.72
CA THR A 156 8.02 -0.04 -3.47
C THR A 156 7.14 1.16 -3.80
N ASP A 157 7.74 2.32 -4.08
CA ASP A 157 6.98 3.53 -4.47
C ASP A 157 6.04 3.25 -5.64
N VAL A 158 6.57 2.58 -6.67
CA VAL A 158 5.86 2.24 -7.90
C VAL A 158 4.55 1.52 -7.61
N ALA A 159 4.62 0.52 -6.74
CA ALA A 159 3.48 -0.31 -6.44
C ALA A 159 2.57 0.31 -5.39
N ALA A 160 3.07 1.25 -4.57
CA ALA A 160 2.27 1.99 -3.60
C ALA A 160 1.50 3.18 -4.20
N ARG A 161 1.87 3.63 -5.41
CA ARG A 161 1.20 4.73 -6.13
C ARG A 161 -0.22 4.38 -6.54
N GLY A 162 -1.08 5.41 -6.58
CA GLY A 162 -2.50 5.28 -6.86
C GLY A 162 -3.30 4.45 -5.84
N LEU A 163 -2.68 4.01 -4.74
CA LEU A 163 -3.37 3.28 -3.69
C LEU A 163 -4.07 4.26 -2.73
N ASP A 164 -5.35 3.98 -2.46
CA ASP A 164 -6.11 4.62 -1.39
C ASP A 164 -5.77 3.96 -0.04
N ILE A 165 -4.50 4.04 0.34
CA ILE A 165 -4.01 3.66 1.67
C ILE A 165 -3.64 4.96 2.39
N GLN A 166 -4.45 5.34 3.36
CA GLN A 166 -4.28 6.55 4.17
C GLN A 166 -4.56 6.25 5.63
N GLY A 167 -4.05 7.12 6.50
CA GLY A 167 -4.38 7.04 7.92
C GLY A 167 -3.82 5.83 8.63
N LEU A 168 -2.63 5.40 8.22
CA LEU A 168 -1.87 4.37 8.92
C LEU A 168 -1.28 4.93 10.22
N PRO A 169 -1.21 4.14 11.31
CA PRO A 169 -0.51 4.54 12.53
C PRO A 169 0.99 4.78 12.30
N VAL A 170 1.63 3.94 11.49
CA VAL A 170 3.09 3.97 11.26
C VAL A 170 3.40 3.78 9.78
N VAL A 171 4.29 4.62 9.27
CA VAL A 171 5.01 4.43 8.01
C VAL A 171 6.50 4.30 8.32
N ILE A 172 7.18 3.33 7.72
CA ILE A 172 8.62 3.13 7.86
C ILE A 172 9.29 3.27 6.49
N ASN A 173 10.16 4.26 6.34
CA ASN A 173 11.10 4.31 5.22
C ASN A 173 12.28 3.39 5.57
N VAL A 174 12.20 2.13 5.14
CA VAL A 174 13.28 1.14 5.32
C VAL A 174 14.51 1.61 4.55
N GLU A 175 14.29 2.13 3.35
CA GLU A 175 15.28 2.89 2.59
C GLU A 175 14.71 4.29 2.33
N LEU A 176 15.52 5.34 2.48
CA LEU A 176 15.08 6.67 2.09
C LEU A 176 14.86 6.73 0.56
N PRO A 177 13.85 7.49 0.11
CA PRO A 177 13.68 7.76 -1.31
C PRO A 177 14.82 8.63 -1.84
N HIS A 178 14.84 8.87 -3.15
CA HIS A 178 15.87 9.70 -3.78
C HIS A 178 15.58 11.20 -3.73
N GLN A 179 14.33 11.59 -3.44
CA GLN A 179 13.86 12.98 -3.51
C GLN A 179 12.89 13.31 -2.37
N VAL A 180 12.76 14.60 -2.04
CA VAL A 180 11.94 15.12 -0.95
C VAL A 180 10.45 14.84 -1.18
N GLU A 181 9.98 15.01 -2.40
CA GLU A 181 8.58 14.83 -2.77
C GLU A 181 8.14 13.37 -2.59
N SER A 182 9.02 12.43 -2.98
CA SER A 182 8.80 11.01 -2.73
C SER A 182 8.70 10.71 -1.23
N TYR A 183 9.55 11.34 -0.41
CA TYR A 183 9.44 11.23 1.05
C TYR A 183 8.09 11.74 1.56
N ILE A 184 7.65 12.91 1.12
CA ILE A 184 6.35 13.51 1.48
C ILE A 184 5.19 12.59 1.06
N HIS A 185 5.25 11.99 -0.12
CA HIS A 185 4.21 11.05 -0.59
C HIS A 185 4.15 9.75 0.22
N ARG A 186 5.30 9.24 0.66
CA ARG A 186 5.39 8.04 1.52
C ARG A 186 4.79 8.33 2.89
N ILE A 187 5.23 9.41 3.53
CA ILE A 187 4.75 9.77 4.88
C ILE A 187 3.32 10.31 4.87
N GLY A 188 2.82 10.81 3.74
CA GLY A 188 1.39 11.12 3.55
C GLY A 188 0.45 9.92 3.65
N ARG A 189 0.97 8.69 3.79
CA ARG A 189 0.18 7.47 4.07
C ARG A 189 -0.12 7.28 5.55
N THR A 190 0.57 8.01 6.43
CA THR A 190 0.30 8.03 7.87
C THR A 190 -0.48 9.29 8.25
N GLY A 191 -1.17 9.20 9.39
CA GLY A 191 -1.97 10.31 9.94
C GLY A 191 -3.36 10.42 9.32
N ARG A 192 -4.31 10.83 10.16
CA ARG A 192 -5.70 11.16 9.80
C ARG A 192 -6.04 12.54 10.38
N ALA A 193 -7.15 13.14 9.93
CA ALA A 193 -7.64 14.40 10.48
C ALA A 193 -7.80 14.39 12.02
N ASP A 194 -7.97 13.21 12.62
CA ASP A 194 -8.17 12.96 14.05
C ASP A 194 -6.96 12.34 14.78
N GLN A 195 -5.91 11.89 14.08
CA GLN A 195 -4.77 11.18 14.69
C GLN A 195 -3.43 11.56 14.04
N THR A 196 -2.45 11.88 14.89
CA THR A 196 -1.05 12.12 14.49
C THR A 196 -0.42 10.81 14.00
N GLY A 197 0.12 10.83 12.79
CA GLY A 197 0.85 9.71 12.21
C GLY A 197 2.32 9.68 12.65
N VAL A 198 2.98 8.54 12.55
CA VAL A 198 4.41 8.39 12.83
C VAL A 198 5.16 7.91 11.59
N ALA A 199 6.17 8.68 11.17
CA ALA A 199 7.10 8.34 10.11
C ALA A 199 8.49 8.00 10.68
N LEU A 200 8.91 6.75 10.51
CA LEU A 200 10.21 6.24 10.97
C LEU A 200 11.11 6.06 9.75
N SER A 201 12.31 6.63 9.74
CA SER A 201 13.17 6.60 8.55
C SER A 201 14.59 6.18 8.88
N PHE A 202 15.13 5.23 8.13
CA PHE A 202 16.51 4.80 8.24
C PHE A 202 17.40 5.53 7.24
N PHE A 203 18.59 5.92 7.68
CA PHE A 203 19.55 6.58 6.81
C PHE A 203 20.97 6.11 7.05
N GLU A 204 21.78 6.21 6.01
CA GLU A 204 23.22 5.99 6.00
C GLU A 204 23.97 7.29 5.65
N ALA A 205 25.31 7.24 5.64
CA ALA A 205 26.12 8.40 5.31
C ALA A 205 25.83 8.98 3.92
N LYS A 206 25.45 8.13 2.95
CA LYS A 206 25.11 8.51 1.58
C LYS A 206 23.84 9.35 1.47
N ASP A 207 22.94 9.25 2.46
CA ASP A 207 21.63 9.90 2.43
C ASP A 207 21.65 11.32 3.02
N LYS A 208 22.79 11.76 3.59
CA LYS A 208 22.96 13.10 4.18
C LYS A 208 22.49 14.25 3.29
N PRO A 209 22.74 14.26 1.95
CA PRO A 209 22.23 15.32 1.08
C PRO A 209 20.70 15.40 1.12
N LEU A 210 19.99 14.27 1.12
CA LEU A 210 18.54 14.26 1.22
C LEU A 210 18.07 14.78 2.59
N LEU A 211 18.72 14.38 3.69
CA LEU A 211 18.35 14.87 5.03
C LEU A 211 18.43 16.41 5.10
N GLN A 212 19.45 17.02 4.49
CA GLN A 212 19.57 18.49 4.44
C GLN A 212 18.42 19.13 3.66
N LEU A 213 18.02 18.53 2.53
CA LEU A 213 16.87 19.02 1.76
C LEU A 213 15.56 18.86 2.54
N LEU A 214 15.38 17.77 3.29
CA LEU A 214 14.22 17.58 4.17
C LEU A 214 14.17 18.62 5.30
N GLN A 215 15.31 18.95 5.91
CA GLN A 215 15.42 20.03 6.89
C GLN A 215 15.04 21.39 6.29
N GLN A 216 15.52 21.69 5.09
CA GLN A 216 15.16 22.92 4.37
C GLN A 216 13.66 22.98 4.03
N ALA A 217 13.03 21.83 3.81
CA ALA A 217 11.59 21.69 3.63
C ALA A 217 10.79 21.73 4.96
N GLY A 218 11.45 21.99 6.10
CA GLY A 218 10.80 22.15 7.41
C GLY A 218 10.53 20.85 8.17
N ILE A 219 11.09 19.72 7.72
CA ILE A 219 10.98 18.43 8.42
C ILE A 219 12.08 18.35 9.48
N ASP A 220 11.70 18.09 10.73
CA ASP A 220 12.67 17.81 11.79
C ASP A 220 13.33 16.45 11.52
N THR A 221 14.62 16.49 11.22
CA THR A 221 15.43 15.28 10.98
C THR A 221 16.31 14.90 12.19
N GLY A 222 15.86 15.23 13.40
CA GLY A 222 16.49 14.80 14.64
C GLY A 222 16.78 13.29 14.64
N VAL A 223 18.00 12.93 15.03
CA VAL A 223 18.44 11.53 15.06
C VAL A 223 17.99 10.87 16.36
N GLY A 224 17.08 9.92 16.24
CA GLY A 224 16.61 9.07 17.33
C GLY A 224 17.55 7.92 17.63
N VAL A 225 17.35 7.31 18.80
CA VAL A 225 18.05 6.08 19.22
C VAL A 225 17.10 4.92 19.02
N LEU A 226 17.57 3.86 18.33
CA LEU A 226 16.75 2.66 18.15
C LEU A 226 16.37 2.04 19.51
N PRO A 227 15.11 1.64 19.73
CA PRO A 227 14.68 1.00 20.96
C PRO A 227 15.42 -0.33 21.15
N PRO A 228 15.80 -0.76 22.37
CA PRO A 228 16.59 -1.98 22.57
C PRO A 228 15.86 -3.22 22.02
N ALA A 229 16.63 -4.24 21.65
CA ALA A 229 16.06 -5.50 21.19
C ALA A 229 15.21 -6.14 22.31
N SER A 230 13.92 -6.33 22.04
CA SER A 230 13.01 -6.96 23.00
C SER A 230 13.08 -8.48 22.86
N ARG A 231 13.50 -9.18 23.93
CA ARG A 231 13.50 -10.65 23.96
C ARG A 231 12.11 -11.25 24.22
N GLN A 232 11.23 -10.46 24.83
CA GLN A 232 9.90 -10.91 25.29
C GLN A 232 8.77 -10.49 24.35
N ALA A 233 8.91 -9.37 23.64
CA ALA A 233 7.88 -8.95 22.71
C ALA A 233 7.74 -9.97 21.58
N ARG A 234 6.50 -10.17 21.15
CA ARG A 234 6.14 -10.99 20.00
C ARG A 234 5.37 -10.13 19.02
N PRO A 235 5.41 -10.45 17.71
CA PRO A 235 4.50 -9.84 16.75
C PRO A 235 3.05 -10.02 17.18
N HIS A 236 2.22 -8.99 17.01
CA HIS A 236 0.79 -9.19 17.06
C HIS A 236 0.34 -10.01 15.84
N SER A 237 -0.51 -10.99 16.09
CA SER A 237 -1.26 -11.66 15.02
C SER A 237 -2.17 -10.65 14.35
N ALA A 238 -2.39 -10.82 13.04
CA ALA A 238 -3.39 -10.03 12.34
C ALA A 238 -4.77 -10.26 13.01
N PRO A 239 -5.52 -9.19 13.31
CA PRO A 239 -6.80 -9.31 14.03
C PRO A 239 -7.87 -10.02 13.20
N MET A 240 -7.74 -10.01 11.86
CA MET A 240 -8.70 -10.61 10.95
C MET A 240 -8.05 -11.70 10.09
N LYS A 241 -8.88 -12.53 9.47
CA LYS A 241 -8.54 -13.38 8.33
C LYS A 241 -9.53 -13.12 7.20
N THR A 242 -9.02 -13.02 5.98
CA THR A 242 -9.86 -12.82 4.80
C THR A 242 -10.27 -14.19 4.26
N VAL A 243 -11.59 -14.42 4.19
CA VAL A 243 -12.18 -15.56 3.48
C VAL A 243 -12.56 -15.13 2.07
N VAL A 244 -12.11 -15.90 1.08
CA VAL A 244 -12.54 -15.82 -0.31
C VAL A 244 -13.70 -16.76 -0.51
N ILE A 245 -14.80 -16.24 -1.05
CA ILE A 245 -15.97 -17.01 -1.47
C ILE A 245 -15.99 -16.98 -3.01
N ILE A 246 -16.00 -18.15 -3.62
CA ILE A 246 -16.16 -18.32 -5.07
C ILE A 246 -17.63 -18.14 -5.42
N GLY A 247 -18.07 -16.89 -5.35
CA GLY A 247 -19.41 -16.43 -5.71
C GLY A 247 -19.47 -14.91 -5.55
N GLY A 248 -20.26 -14.24 -6.40
CA GLY A 248 -20.35 -12.78 -6.40
C GLY A 248 -21.66 -12.23 -6.95
N LYS A 249 -21.63 -11.02 -7.51
CA LYS A 249 -22.81 -10.36 -8.09
C LYS A 249 -23.47 -11.19 -9.19
N ARG A 250 -22.71 -11.96 -9.98
CA ARG A 250 -23.26 -12.88 -10.99
C ARG A 250 -24.11 -14.00 -10.39
N ASP A 251 -23.79 -14.42 -9.17
CA ASP A 251 -24.56 -15.39 -8.40
C ASP A 251 -25.71 -14.76 -7.60
N LYS A 252 -25.93 -13.46 -7.81
CA LYS A 252 -26.90 -12.61 -7.10
C LYS A 252 -26.59 -12.47 -5.60
N LEU A 253 -25.32 -12.58 -5.20
CA LEU A 253 -24.89 -12.32 -3.83
C LEU A 253 -24.84 -10.81 -3.54
N ARG A 254 -25.23 -10.46 -2.32
CA ARG A 254 -25.11 -9.12 -1.73
C ARG A 254 -24.36 -9.22 -0.39
N PRO A 255 -23.78 -8.12 0.12
CA PRO A 255 -23.11 -8.14 1.43
C PRO A 255 -24.00 -8.67 2.55
N GLY A 256 -25.28 -8.33 2.55
CA GLY A 256 -26.25 -8.82 3.54
C GLY A 256 -26.49 -10.33 3.50
N ASP A 257 -26.38 -10.97 2.33
CA ASP A 257 -26.53 -12.43 2.23
C ASP A 257 -25.36 -13.15 2.92
N ILE A 258 -24.14 -12.64 2.71
CA ILE A 258 -22.93 -13.18 3.33
C ILE A 258 -22.96 -12.93 4.85
N LEU A 259 -23.34 -11.71 5.26
CA LEU A 259 -23.50 -11.38 6.68
C LEU A 259 -24.53 -12.28 7.35
N GLY A 260 -25.69 -12.49 6.74
CA GLY A 260 -26.76 -13.33 7.29
C GLY A 260 -26.35 -14.81 7.41
N ALA A 261 -25.59 -15.34 6.44
CA ALA A 261 -25.04 -16.69 6.54
C ALA A 261 -24.03 -16.82 7.69
N LEU A 262 -23.24 -15.77 7.95
CA LEU A 262 -22.26 -15.75 9.03
C LEU A 262 -22.92 -15.57 10.42
N THR A 263 -23.85 -14.64 10.57
CA THR A 263 -24.42 -14.33 11.90
C THR A 263 -25.63 -15.21 12.25
N GLY A 264 -26.45 -15.57 11.26
CA GLY A 264 -27.61 -16.44 11.44
C GLY A 264 -27.21 -17.91 11.50
N ASP A 265 -26.99 -18.51 10.34
CA ASP A 265 -26.71 -19.95 10.22
C ASP A 265 -25.40 -20.34 10.91
N ALA A 266 -24.39 -19.47 10.82
CA ALA A 266 -23.11 -19.69 11.46
C ALA A 266 -22.97 -19.06 12.87
N GLY A 267 -24.03 -18.46 13.43
CA GLY A 267 -24.10 -18.04 14.83
C GLY A 267 -22.96 -17.15 15.32
N LEU A 268 -22.29 -16.42 14.42
CA LEU A 268 -21.21 -15.49 14.76
C LEU A 268 -21.81 -14.19 15.29
N ASP A 269 -21.14 -13.59 16.28
CA ASP A 269 -21.41 -12.19 16.58
C ASP A 269 -21.10 -11.32 15.35
N LYS A 270 -21.94 -10.31 15.12
CA LYS A 270 -21.76 -9.35 14.03
C LYS A 270 -20.44 -8.62 14.16
N ASP A 271 -19.95 -8.39 15.38
CA ASP A 271 -18.70 -7.69 15.64
C ASP A 271 -17.46 -8.50 15.19
N HIS A 272 -17.59 -9.83 15.02
CA HIS A 272 -16.54 -10.65 14.44
C HIS A 272 -16.49 -10.59 12.89
N VAL A 273 -17.46 -9.94 12.24
CA VAL A 273 -17.53 -9.83 10.78
C VAL A 273 -17.12 -8.41 10.38
N GLY A 274 -15.96 -8.30 9.74
CA GLY A 274 -15.45 -7.04 9.21
C GLY A 274 -16.00 -6.71 7.82
N LYS A 275 -15.18 -6.02 7.03
CA LYS A 275 -15.54 -5.56 5.69
C LYS A 275 -15.94 -6.75 4.78
N ILE A 276 -17.08 -6.60 4.10
CA ILE A 276 -17.55 -7.52 3.07
C ILE A 276 -17.48 -6.82 1.72
N GLN A 277 -16.69 -7.38 0.81
CA GLN A 277 -16.52 -6.85 -0.54
C GLN A 277 -16.99 -7.89 -1.56
N VAL A 278 -18.10 -7.58 -2.24
CA VAL A 278 -18.71 -8.47 -3.24
C VAL A 278 -18.28 -8.05 -4.64
N GLY A 279 -17.41 -8.84 -5.25
CA GLY A 279 -16.97 -8.70 -6.63
C GLY A 279 -17.95 -9.33 -7.62
N MET A 280 -17.58 -9.35 -8.91
CA MET A 280 -18.42 -9.92 -9.96
C MET A 280 -18.56 -11.44 -9.86
N VAL A 281 -17.45 -12.12 -9.56
CA VAL A 281 -17.35 -13.59 -9.53
C VAL A 281 -16.91 -14.10 -8.16
N VAL A 282 -16.12 -13.31 -7.42
CA VAL A 282 -15.61 -13.67 -6.09
C VAL A 282 -16.01 -12.59 -5.08
N SER A 283 -16.17 -13.00 -3.83
CA SER A 283 -16.42 -12.11 -2.70
C SER A 283 -15.38 -12.34 -1.61
N HIS A 284 -15.04 -11.28 -0.89
CA HIS A 284 -14.12 -11.32 0.23
C HIS A 284 -14.84 -10.86 1.49
N VAL A 285 -14.58 -11.54 2.60
CA VAL A 285 -15.07 -11.14 3.92
C VAL A 285 -13.95 -11.25 4.94
N ALA A 286 -13.73 -10.18 5.70
CA ALA A 286 -12.86 -10.18 6.86
C ALA A 286 -13.59 -10.83 8.04
N ILE A 287 -12.97 -11.79 8.71
CA ILE A 287 -13.52 -12.46 9.90
C ILE A 287 -12.47 -12.44 11.00
N ALA A 288 -12.86 -12.13 12.24
CA ALA A 288 -11.95 -12.10 13.38
C ALA A 288 -11.18 -13.42 13.53
N THR A 289 -9.88 -13.32 13.79
CA THR A 289 -8.93 -14.44 13.71
C THR A 289 -9.33 -15.61 14.61
N GLU A 290 -9.87 -15.32 15.79
CA GLU A 290 -10.30 -16.27 16.82
C GLU A 290 -11.48 -17.16 16.39
N VAL A 291 -12.35 -16.68 15.50
CA VAL A 291 -13.54 -17.41 15.03
C VAL A 291 -13.49 -17.76 13.55
N ALA A 292 -12.47 -17.30 12.82
CA ALA A 292 -12.33 -17.45 11.39
C ALA A 292 -12.43 -18.92 10.92
N ALA A 293 -11.78 -19.86 11.62
CA ALA A 293 -11.80 -21.28 11.25
C ALA A 293 -13.20 -21.88 11.38
N LEU A 294 -13.91 -21.55 12.45
CA LEU A 294 -15.30 -21.96 12.68
C LEU A 294 -16.21 -21.36 11.60
N ALA A 295 -16.04 -20.09 11.29
CA ALA A 295 -16.82 -19.39 10.29
C ALA A 295 -16.70 -20.03 8.90
N LEU A 296 -15.46 -20.37 8.49
CA LEU A 296 -15.21 -21.03 7.21
C LEU A 296 -15.88 -22.42 7.15
N ASP A 297 -15.73 -23.24 8.19
CA ASP A 297 -16.35 -24.56 8.24
C ASP A 297 -17.89 -24.46 8.14
N ARG A 298 -18.50 -23.52 8.87
CA ARG A 298 -19.96 -23.31 8.81
C ARG A 298 -20.42 -22.79 7.44
N LEU A 299 -19.70 -21.85 6.83
CA LEU A 299 -19.98 -21.38 5.46
C LEU A 299 -19.97 -22.54 4.45
N LEU A 300 -19.01 -23.45 4.56
CA LEU A 300 -18.89 -24.61 3.66
C LEU A 300 -20.04 -25.62 3.86
N ARG A 301 -20.55 -25.78 5.09
CA ARG A 301 -21.63 -26.72 5.40
C ARG A 301 -23.01 -26.19 5.05
N HIS A 302 -23.32 -24.98 5.49
CA HIS A 302 -24.67 -24.37 5.39
C HIS A 302 -24.87 -23.59 4.08
N GLY A 303 -23.79 -23.14 3.45
CA GLY A 303 -23.85 -22.33 2.24
C GLY A 303 -24.36 -20.91 2.51
N ILE A 304 -24.76 -20.23 1.44
CA ILE A 304 -25.27 -18.85 1.48
C ILE A 304 -26.58 -18.85 0.71
N LYS A 305 -27.69 -18.43 1.33
CA LYS A 305 -29.02 -18.40 0.71
C LYS A 305 -29.45 -19.78 0.16
N GLY A 306 -29.17 -20.84 0.91
CA GLY A 306 -29.48 -22.23 0.52
C GLY A 306 -28.66 -22.75 -0.67
N LYS A 307 -27.62 -22.03 -1.13
CA LYS A 307 -26.70 -22.47 -2.18
C LYS A 307 -25.31 -22.73 -1.61
N ARG A 308 -24.64 -23.76 -2.10
CA ARG A 308 -23.25 -24.05 -1.73
C ARG A 308 -22.28 -23.25 -2.58
N PHE A 309 -21.32 -22.63 -1.92
CA PHE A 309 -20.21 -21.92 -2.55
C PHE A 309 -18.90 -22.54 -2.06
N LYS A 310 -17.88 -22.56 -2.92
CA LYS A 310 -16.53 -22.87 -2.47
C LYS A 310 -16.00 -21.67 -1.70
N ALA A 311 -15.35 -21.90 -0.56
CA ALA A 311 -14.72 -20.85 0.22
C ALA A 311 -13.39 -21.35 0.79
N HIS A 312 -12.44 -20.44 0.97
CA HIS A 312 -11.13 -20.71 1.58
C HIS A 312 -10.53 -19.41 2.13
N PHE A 313 -9.57 -19.51 3.05
CA PHE A 313 -8.77 -18.34 3.40
C PHE A 313 -7.91 -17.92 2.22
N VAL A 314 -7.71 -16.61 2.05
CA VAL A 314 -6.65 -16.12 1.17
C VAL A 314 -5.34 -16.73 1.65
N ARG A 315 -4.57 -17.32 0.74
CA ARG A 315 -3.28 -17.92 1.09
C ARG A 315 -2.25 -16.81 1.21
N ASN A 316 -1.51 -16.79 2.30
CA ASN A 316 -0.26 -16.05 2.36
C ASN A 316 0.70 -16.80 1.43
N SER A 317 0.94 -16.22 0.25
CA SER A 317 1.93 -16.72 -0.71
C SER A 317 3.32 -16.34 -0.21
#